data_AF-A0A139CIA3-F1
#
_entry.id   AF-A0A139CIA3-F1
#
_cell.length_a   1.000
_cell.length_b   1.000
_cell.length_c   1.000
_cell.angle_alpha   90.00
_cell.angle_beta   90.00
_cell.angle_gamma   90.00
#
_symmetry.space_group_name_H-M   'P 1'
#
loop_
_entity.id
_entity.type
_entity.pdbx_description
1 polymer ?
#
loop_
_entity_poly.entity_id
_entity_poly.type
_entity_poly.pdbx_seq_one_letter_code
_entity_poly.pdbx_strand_id
1 'polypeptide(L)'
;LNQQQDFYQDFIKQIVDNKGDRVFVIISDALRYEAAAEFSARLNAEVKGATQLYAMQGSLPSYTKLGMASLLPNQEIKFADNGDIMVDGISSKGSKNREKILSSYEEESVVLNYEQVSQMKRSELRDACKGKKLVYIYHNAIDAKGDHATTENEVFTAVEQTFEELDSLVKTLKHGLSAAHIYITADHGFIYQRSPLEVSDKTDKVKNDIIETKRRVMISNREVDLIGTLSINLDYIYGEDSNLRAIVPRGVNRFVLQGPGQNFVHGGASLQEVAIPVIKFKNDRSKDSKNEAKKVDLKLTNISRKITNNVFHLEFFQTEKIQDKVVPRRIKLYFEDEAGNKISNENIIIADRESYNPEERSFKEKFTLKNLEYRRDEDYYLVLVDEETGEVYEKISYKINLL
;
A
#
# COMPACT_ATOMS: atom_id res chain seq x y z
N LEU A 1 18.21 12.21 0.04
CA LEU A 1 16.86 11.65 -0.16
C LEU A 1 16.20 12.46 -1.26
N ASN A 2 15.49 11.82 -2.19
CA ASN A 2 14.68 12.53 -3.19
C ASN A 2 13.67 13.42 -2.48
N GLN A 3 13.49 14.65 -2.95
CA GLN A 3 12.51 15.58 -2.40
C GLN A 3 11.18 15.42 -3.12
N GLN A 4 10.07 15.58 -2.40
CA GLN A 4 8.74 15.42 -2.98
C GLN A 4 8.50 16.40 -4.14
N GLN A 5 9.01 17.63 -4.06
CA GLN A 5 8.92 18.64 -5.13
C GLN A 5 9.61 18.24 -6.44
N ASP A 6 10.54 17.27 -6.36
CA ASP A 6 11.29 16.75 -7.51
C ASP A 6 10.67 15.44 -8.04
N PHE A 7 9.54 14.98 -7.50
CA PHE A 7 8.91 13.69 -7.86
C PHE A 7 8.77 13.51 -9.36
N TYR A 8 8.23 14.51 -10.07
CA TYR A 8 8.04 14.43 -11.50
C TYR A 8 9.38 14.26 -12.23
N GLN A 9 10.38 15.07 -11.86
CA GLN A 9 11.70 15.07 -12.47
C GLN A 9 12.42 13.73 -12.25
N ASP A 10 12.38 13.22 -11.02
CA ASP A 10 13.13 12.04 -10.59
C ASP A 10 12.50 10.72 -11.07
N PHE A 11 11.17 10.62 -11.10
CA PHE A 11 10.48 9.35 -11.32
C PHE A 11 9.72 9.26 -12.65
N ILE A 12 9.22 10.39 -13.15
CA ILE A 12 8.21 10.42 -14.24
C ILE A 12 8.80 10.91 -15.55
N LYS A 13 9.59 12.00 -15.52
CA LYS A 13 10.06 12.71 -16.72
C LYS A 13 10.77 11.78 -17.71
N GLN A 14 11.69 10.96 -17.24
CA GLN A 14 12.45 10.05 -18.11
C GLN A 14 11.53 9.10 -18.90
N ILE A 15 10.42 8.66 -18.32
CA ILE A 15 9.48 7.75 -18.99
C ILE A 15 8.63 8.50 -20.00
N VAL A 16 8.22 9.72 -19.68
CA VAL A 16 7.46 10.58 -20.61
C VAL A 16 8.30 10.96 -21.84
N ASP A 17 9.59 11.28 -21.63
CA ASP A 17 10.53 11.65 -22.70
C ASP A 17 10.87 10.44 -23.61
N ASN A 18 10.71 9.20 -23.14
CA ASN A 18 10.92 8.01 -23.93
C ASN A 18 9.81 7.82 -24.97
N LYS A 19 10.19 7.79 -26.25
CA LYS A 19 9.24 7.65 -27.35
C LYS A 19 8.49 6.31 -27.28
N GLY A 20 7.17 6.40 -27.16
CA GLY A 20 6.25 5.25 -27.17
C GLY A 20 5.95 4.68 -25.78
N ASP A 21 6.63 5.17 -24.74
CA ASP A 21 6.31 4.84 -23.36
C ASP A 21 5.09 5.64 -22.89
N ARG A 22 4.41 5.04 -21.91
CA ARG A 22 3.22 5.60 -21.28
C ARG A 22 3.28 5.32 -19.79
N VAL A 23 2.98 6.34 -18.99
CA VAL A 23 3.03 6.27 -17.53
C VAL A 23 1.70 6.71 -16.91
N PHE A 24 1.29 5.96 -15.90
CA PHE A 24 0.14 6.25 -15.06
C PHE A 24 0.65 6.59 -13.67
N VAL A 25 0.21 7.72 -13.12
CA VAL A 25 0.56 8.17 -11.77
C VAL A 25 -0.73 8.19 -10.96
N ILE A 26 -0.77 7.39 -9.90
CA ILE A 26 -1.87 7.34 -8.95
C ILE A 26 -1.41 8.11 -7.70
N ILE A 27 -2.14 9.15 -7.34
CA ILE A 27 -1.90 9.91 -6.11
C ILE A 27 -2.99 9.50 -5.13
N SER A 28 -2.62 8.72 -4.13
CA SER A 28 -3.49 8.28 -3.05
C SER A 28 -3.29 9.19 -1.84
N ASP A 29 -4.27 10.06 -1.61
CA ASP A 29 -4.25 11.03 -0.51
C ASP A 29 -4.04 10.32 0.84
N ALA A 30 -3.18 10.89 1.68
CA ALA A 30 -2.81 10.38 3.01
C ALA A 30 -2.21 8.95 3.07
N LEU A 31 -1.71 8.36 1.96
CA LEU A 31 -1.10 7.02 2.00
C LEU A 31 0.26 7.01 2.72
N ARG A 32 0.31 6.35 3.89
CA ARG A 32 1.54 6.20 4.68
C ARG A 32 2.54 5.22 4.08
N TYR A 33 3.83 5.43 4.39
CA TYR A 33 4.92 4.59 3.89
C TYR A 33 4.75 3.11 4.24
N GLU A 34 4.42 2.78 5.49
CA GLU A 34 4.27 1.38 5.88
C GLU A 34 3.03 0.70 5.25
N ALA A 35 1.94 1.44 5.07
CA ALA A 35 0.78 0.96 4.32
C ALA A 35 1.11 0.72 2.84
N ALA A 36 1.90 1.60 2.23
CA ALA A 36 2.41 1.40 0.87
C ALA A 36 3.36 0.20 0.76
N ALA A 37 4.15 -0.09 1.81
CA ALA A 37 5.00 -1.28 1.84
C ALA A 37 4.17 -2.58 1.87
N GLU A 38 3.13 -2.62 2.70
CA GLU A 38 2.16 -3.72 2.73
C GLU A 38 1.44 -3.88 1.39
N PHE A 39 0.91 -2.78 0.84
CA PHE A 39 0.27 -2.81 -0.47
C PHE A 39 1.21 -3.28 -1.58
N SER A 40 2.48 -2.86 -1.56
CA SER A 40 3.49 -3.30 -2.52
C SER A 40 3.73 -4.82 -2.44
N ALA A 41 3.76 -5.40 -1.24
CA ALA A 41 3.85 -6.85 -1.06
C ALA A 41 2.63 -7.58 -1.59
N ARG A 42 1.41 -7.09 -1.27
CA ARG A 42 0.14 -7.62 -1.78
C ARG A 42 0.08 -7.57 -3.30
N LEU A 43 0.45 -6.44 -3.89
CA LEU A 43 0.45 -6.26 -5.33
C LEU A 43 1.43 -7.22 -6.02
N ASN A 44 2.59 -7.49 -5.42
CA ASN A 44 3.53 -8.49 -5.94
C ASN A 44 2.99 -9.91 -5.87
N ALA A 45 2.21 -10.24 -4.83
CA ALA A 45 1.59 -11.54 -4.65
C ALA A 45 0.43 -11.77 -5.63
N GLU A 46 -0.32 -10.73 -5.99
CA GLU A 46 -1.54 -10.88 -6.79
C GLU A 46 -1.36 -10.58 -8.27
N VAL A 47 -0.41 -9.71 -8.62
CA VAL A 47 -0.29 -9.17 -9.98
C VAL A 47 1.06 -9.52 -10.59
N LYS A 48 1.03 -10.22 -11.74
CA LYS A 48 2.22 -10.43 -12.57
C LYS A 48 2.86 -9.10 -12.95
N GLY A 49 4.11 -8.92 -12.55
CA GLY A 49 4.86 -7.67 -12.63
C GLY A 49 5.82 -7.54 -11.45
N ALA A 50 6.47 -6.41 -11.27
CA ALA A 50 7.35 -6.19 -10.13
C ALA A 50 7.16 -4.78 -9.57
N THR A 51 7.13 -4.66 -8.24
CA THR A 51 7.17 -3.37 -7.56
C THR A 51 8.57 -3.03 -7.08
N GLN A 52 8.87 -1.74 -7.02
CA GLN A 52 9.99 -1.16 -6.28
C GLN A 52 9.42 -0.07 -5.38
N LEU A 53 9.75 -0.08 -4.09
CA LEU A 53 9.32 0.94 -3.13
C LEU A 53 10.47 1.89 -2.83
N TYR A 54 10.20 3.19 -2.94
CA TYR A 54 11.11 4.27 -2.59
C TYR A 54 10.46 5.18 -1.54
N ALA A 55 11.29 5.93 -0.81
CA ALA A 55 10.86 6.99 0.08
C ALA A 55 11.32 8.35 -0.46
N MET A 56 10.41 9.31 -0.51
CA MET A 56 10.73 10.73 -0.70
C MET A 56 10.56 11.48 0.62
N GLN A 57 11.34 12.55 0.78
CA GLN A 57 11.10 13.51 1.84
C GLN A 57 9.94 14.42 1.43
N GLY A 58 8.85 14.36 2.18
CA GLY A 58 7.65 15.17 2.00
C GLY A 58 7.90 16.65 2.24
N SER A 59 7.19 17.47 1.48
CA SER A 59 7.20 18.93 1.63
C SER A 59 6.56 19.34 2.96
N LEU A 60 7.12 20.37 3.57
CA LEU A 60 6.61 20.97 4.79
C LEU A 60 5.99 22.34 4.50
N PRO A 61 4.76 22.61 5.00
CA PRO A 61 3.94 21.70 5.80
C PRO A 61 3.35 20.53 5.00
N SER A 62 3.23 19.37 5.64
CA SER A 62 2.77 18.10 5.05
C SER A 62 1.24 18.04 4.89
N TYR A 63 0.70 19.07 4.26
CA TYR A 63 -0.73 19.19 3.99
C TYR A 63 -1.05 19.01 2.51
N THR A 64 -2.31 18.73 2.22
CA THR A 64 -2.78 18.39 0.86
C THR A 64 -2.39 19.42 -0.18
N LYS A 65 -2.53 20.73 0.13
CA LYS A 65 -2.28 21.81 -0.84
C LYS A 65 -0.86 21.78 -1.42
N LEU A 66 0.16 21.73 -0.55
CA LEU A 66 1.56 21.71 -0.98
C LEU A 66 2.01 20.33 -1.40
N GLY A 67 1.58 19.26 -0.72
CA GLY A 67 1.91 17.89 -1.12
C GLY A 67 1.45 17.61 -2.56
N MET A 68 0.20 17.94 -2.89
CA MET A 68 -0.34 17.78 -4.25
C MET A 68 0.36 18.68 -5.28
N ALA A 69 0.74 19.90 -4.90
CA ALA A 69 1.49 20.80 -5.78
C ALA A 69 2.90 20.27 -6.07
N SER A 70 3.55 19.69 -5.06
CA SER A 70 4.93 19.17 -5.13
C SER A 70 5.04 17.96 -6.07
N LEU A 71 3.95 17.21 -6.28
CA LEU A 71 3.92 16.04 -7.19
C LEU A 71 3.72 16.42 -8.68
N LEU A 72 3.51 17.70 -8.98
CA LEU A 72 3.36 18.20 -10.35
C LEU A 72 4.72 18.60 -10.94
N PRO A 73 4.90 18.57 -12.27
CA PRO A 73 6.05 19.22 -12.89
C PRO A 73 6.05 20.72 -12.54
N ASN A 74 7.20 21.25 -12.18
CA ASN A 74 7.34 22.63 -11.74
C ASN A 74 8.75 23.16 -12.03
N GLN A 75 8.85 24.46 -12.27
CA GLN A 75 10.09 25.24 -12.14
C GLN A 75 10.05 26.09 -10.88
N GLU A 76 8.85 26.54 -10.50
CA GLU A 76 8.62 27.36 -9.32
C GLU A 76 7.30 26.98 -8.64
N ILE A 77 7.33 26.90 -7.31
CA ILE A 77 6.15 26.80 -6.47
C ILE A 77 6.06 28.09 -5.64
N LYS A 78 4.89 28.70 -5.54
CA LYS A 78 4.66 29.94 -4.78
C LYS A 78 3.44 29.82 -3.89
N PHE A 79 3.49 30.50 -2.75
CA PHE A 79 2.33 30.69 -1.88
C PHE A 79 1.67 32.04 -2.23
N ALA A 80 0.41 32.00 -2.69
CA ALA A 80 -0.32 33.22 -3.05
C ALA A 80 -0.96 33.87 -1.82
N ASP A 81 -1.25 35.17 -1.91
CA ASP A 81 -1.87 35.96 -0.82
C ASP A 81 -3.24 35.41 -0.38
N ASN A 82 -3.93 34.70 -1.27
CA ASN A 82 -5.22 34.05 -0.98
C ASN A 82 -5.07 32.67 -0.29
N GLY A 83 -3.85 32.22 -0.01
CA GLY A 83 -3.54 30.94 0.62
C GLY A 83 -3.59 29.73 -0.32
N ASP A 84 -3.68 29.95 -1.63
CA ASP A 84 -3.50 28.91 -2.64
C ASP A 84 -2.01 28.69 -2.97
N ILE A 85 -1.69 27.49 -3.43
CA ILE A 85 -0.36 27.15 -3.94
C ILE A 85 -0.37 27.29 -5.45
N MET A 86 0.58 28.05 -5.99
CA MET A 86 0.76 28.30 -7.41
C MET A 86 1.96 27.48 -7.90
N VAL A 87 1.81 26.80 -9.02
CA VAL A 87 2.88 26.10 -9.74
C VAL A 87 3.03 26.77 -11.09
N ASP A 88 4.19 27.35 -11.35
CA ASP A 88 4.49 28.12 -12.57
C ASP A 88 3.39 29.15 -12.92
N GLY A 89 2.89 29.84 -11.90
CA GLY A 89 1.84 30.86 -12.03
C GLY A 89 0.41 30.32 -12.19
N ILE A 90 0.19 29.00 -12.12
CA ILE A 90 -1.13 28.36 -12.18
C ILE A 90 -1.46 27.77 -10.80
N SER A 91 -2.67 28.04 -10.29
CA SER A 91 -3.09 27.44 -9.01
C SER A 91 -3.12 25.91 -9.10
N SER A 92 -2.54 25.18 -8.16
CA SER A 92 -2.58 23.71 -8.14
C SER A 92 -3.92 23.14 -7.63
N LYS A 93 -4.88 24.02 -7.30
CA LYS A 93 -6.17 23.65 -6.72
C LYS A 93 -7.12 23.10 -7.78
N GLY A 94 -7.57 21.87 -7.57
CA GLY A 94 -8.57 21.19 -8.39
C GLY A 94 -8.02 20.57 -9.67
N SER A 95 -8.67 19.49 -10.13
CA SER A 95 -8.19 18.63 -11.21
C SER A 95 -7.96 19.38 -12.54
N LYS A 96 -8.81 20.35 -12.88
CA LYS A 96 -8.67 21.14 -14.11
C LYS A 96 -7.37 21.95 -14.17
N ASN A 97 -6.99 22.58 -13.06
CA ASN A 97 -5.76 23.36 -13.04
C ASN A 97 -4.52 22.46 -13.00
N ARG A 98 -4.59 21.33 -12.28
CA ARG A 98 -3.53 20.30 -12.28
C ARG A 98 -3.30 19.74 -13.68
N GLU A 99 -4.38 19.47 -14.43
CA GLU A 99 -4.28 19.06 -15.83
C GLU A 99 -3.64 20.15 -16.71
N LYS A 100 -3.99 21.41 -16.49
CA LYS A 100 -3.37 22.55 -17.20
C LYS A 100 -1.86 22.64 -16.93
N ILE A 101 -1.43 22.43 -15.69
CA ILE A 101 -0.01 22.38 -15.30
C ILE A 101 0.68 21.20 -15.98
N LEU A 102 0.11 19.99 -15.91
CA LEU A 102 0.69 18.82 -16.60
C LEU A 102 0.79 19.05 -18.11
N SER A 103 -0.23 19.67 -18.71
CA SER A 103 -0.31 19.95 -20.15
C SER A 103 0.71 20.99 -20.62
N SER A 104 1.22 21.86 -19.74
CA SER A 104 2.30 22.78 -20.12
C SER A 104 3.68 22.11 -20.20
N TYR A 105 3.83 20.91 -19.65
CA TYR A 105 5.05 20.10 -19.71
C TYR A 105 4.91 18.92 -20.68
N GLU A 106 3.74 18.31 -20.76
CA GLU A 106 3.40 17.24 -21.68
C GLU A 106 1.97 17.42 -22.19
N GLU A 107 1.82 17.89 -23.43
CA GLU A 107 0.52 18.16 -24.08
C GLU A 107 -0.35 16.88 -24.15
N GLU A 108 0.28 15.71 -24.27
CA GLU A 108 -0.37 14.40 -24.24
C GLU A 108 -0.64 13.93 -22.79
N SER A 109 -1.04 14.83 -21.89
CA SER A 109 -1.43 14.52 -20.51
C SER A 109 -2.93 14.62 -20.25
N VAL A 110 -3.40 13.96 -19.18
CA VAL A 110 -4.79 14.02 -18.70
C VAL A 110 -4.85 13.75 -17.20
N VAL A 111 -5.81 14.35 -16.52
CA VAL A 111 -6.15 14.09 -15.12
C VAL A 111 -7.51 13.40 -15.01
N LEU A 112 -7.56 12.32 -14.25
CA LEU A 112 -8.78 11.59 -13.90
C LEU A 112 -8.90 11.50 -12.38
N ASN A 113 -10.11 11.20 -11.89
CA ASN A 113 -10.35 10.82 -10.49
C ASN A 113 -10.75 9.35 -10.42
N TYR A 114 -10.39 8.68 -9.34
CA TYR A 114 -10.66 7.26 -9.15
C TYR A 114 -12.15 6.92 -9.27
N GLU A 115 -13.03 7.75 -8.71
CA GLU A 115 -14.49 7.54 -8.75
C GLU A 115 -15.03 7.57 -10.18
N GLN A 116 -14.40 8.33 -11.07
CA GLN A 116 -14.75 8.35 -12.49
C GLN A 116 -14.23 7.09 -13.17
N VAL A 117 -12.98 6.71 -12.90
CA VAL A 117 -12.35 5.54 -13.52
C VAL A 117 -13.04 4.24 -13.11
N SER A 118 -13.44 4.11 -11.84
CA SER A 118 -14.12 2.91 -11.32
C SER A 118 -15.51 2.69 -11.91
N GLN A 119 -16.15 3.75 -12.43
CA GLN A 119 -17.45 3.70 -13.10
C GLN A 119 -17.34 3.53 -14.63
N MET A 120 -16.17 3.77 -15.21
CA MET A 120 -15.97 3.66 -16.66
C MET A 120 -15.93 2.21 -17.11
N LYS A 121 -16.61 1.94 -18.22
CA LYS A 121 -16.39 0.73 -19.01
C LYS A 121 -15.00 0.78 -19.63
N ARG A 122 -14.45 -0.40 -19.95
CA ARG A 122 -13.14 -0.53 -20.60
C ARG A 122 -13.01 0.29 -21.90
N SER A 123 -14.08 0.46 -22.68
CA SER A 123 -14.08 1.31 -23.87
C SER A 123 -13.95 2.80 -23.53
N GLU A 124 -14.73 3.28 -22.57
CA GLU A 124 -14.73 4.67 -22.14
C GLU A 124 -13.37 5.06 -21.54
N LEU A 125 -12.79 4.17 -20.73
CA LEU A 125 -11.45 4.38 -20.17
C LEU A 125 -10.40 4.45 -21.29
N ARG A 126 -10.48 3.59 -22.31
CA ARG A 126 -9.58 3.66 -23.47
C ARG A 126 -9.71 4.97 -24.23
N ASP A 127 -10.94 5.45 -24.41
CA ASP A 127 -11.21 6.70 -25.12
C ASP A 127 -10.70 7.91 -24.33
N ALA A 128 -10.97 7.97 -23.02
CA ALA A 128 -10.44 9.02 -22.13
C ALA A 128 -8.90 9.06 -22.11
N CYS A 129 -8.28 7.91 -22.28
CA CYS A 129 -6.83 7.73 -22.30
C CYS A 129 -6.24 7.73 -23.73
N LYS A 130 -7.02 7.97 -24.78
CA LYS A 130 -6.51 7.84 -26.16
C LYS A 130 -5.51 8.96 -26.47
N GLY A 131 -4.34 8.59 -26.99
CA GLY A 131 -3.29 9.55 -27.35
C GLY A 131 -2.63 10.26 -26.17
N LYS A 132 -2.82 9.76 -24.93
CA LYS A 132 -2.19 10.33 -23.73
C LYS A 132 -0.97 9.52 -23.30
N LYS A 133 0.18 10.16 -23.10
CA LYS A 133 1.40 9.57 -22.53
C LYS A 133 1.42 9.60 -21.01
N LEU A 134 0.86 10.67 -20.44
CA LEU A 134 0.89 10.93 -19.01
C LEU A 134 -0.53 10.96 -18.46
N VAL A 135 -0.85 10.06 -17.54
CA VAL A 135 -2.19 9.99 -16.93
C VAL A 135 -2.04 10.10 -15.43
N TYR A 136 -2.56 11.16 -14.83
CA TYR A 136 -2.66 11.32 -13.38
C TYR A 136 -4.04 10.89 -12.91
N ILE A 137 -4.11 10.10 -11.85
CA ILE A 137 -5.35 9.61 -11.25
C ILE A 137 -5.31 9.95 -9.75
N TYR A 138 -6.27 10.75 -9.30
CA TYR A 138 -6.40 11.11 -7.88
C TYR A 138 -7.35 10.13 -7.17
N HIS A 139 -6.92 9.65 -6.00
CA HIS A 139 -7.62 8.70 -5.13
C HIS A 139 -7.60 9.25 -3.69
N ASN A 140 -8.71 9.15 -2.95
CA ASN A 140 -8.91 9.92 -1.71
C ASN A 140 -9.52 9.13 -0.54
N ALA A 141 -9.53 7.79 -0.55
CA ALA A 141 -10.29 7.02 0.43
C ALA A 141 -9.85 7.25 1.90
N ILE A 142 -8.54 7.33 2.16
CA ILE A 142 -8.00 7.52 3.53
C ILE A 142 -8.35 8.90 4.07
N ASP A 143 -7.97 9.96 3.36
CA ASP A 143 -8.14 11.33 3.83
C ASP A 143 -9.62 11.71 3.93
N ALA A 144 -10.46 11.32 2.95
CA ALA A 144 -11.90 11.54 3.01
C ALA A 144 -12.57 10.94 4.26
N LYS A 145 -12.04 9.82 4.79
CA LYS A 145 -12.52 9.22 6.04
C LYS A 145 -11.87 9.84 7.27
N GLY A 146 -10.58 10.14 7.19
CA GLY A 146 -9.77 10.70 8.26
C GLY A 146 -10.18 12.12 8.66
N ASP A 147 -10.39 13.01 7.68
CA ASP A 147 -10.64 14.44 7.93
C ASP A 147 -12.06 14.76 8.43
N HIS A 148 -12.95 13.77 8.44
CA HIS A 148 -14.29 13.88 8.98
C HIS A 148 -14.37 13.33 10.39
N ALA A 149 -14.66 14.20 11.36
CA ALA A 149 -14.71 13.85 12.78
C ALA A 149 -15.64 12.67 13.13
N THR A 150 -16.68 12.42 12.32
CA THR A 150 -17.61 11.29 12.52
C THR A 150 -17.07 9.95 12.01
N THR A 151 -16.04 9.96 11.16
CA THR A 151 -15.46 8.77 10.52
C THR A 151 -13.95 8.63 10.74
N GLU A 152 -13.29 9.58 11.43
CA GLU A 152 -11.84 9.55 11.64
C GLU A 152 -11.36 8.24 12.33
N ASN A 153 -12.25 7.57 13.06
CA ASN A 153 -12.00 6.30 13.72
C ASN A 153 -12.08 5.06 12.81
N GLU A 154 -12.51 5.24 11.55
CA GLU A 154 -12.60 4.22 10.50
C GLU A 154 -11.32 4.17 9.64
N VAL A 155 -10.26 4.94 9.96
CA VAL A 155 -9.07 5.07 9.11
C VAL A 155 -8.40 3.74 8.77
N PHE A 156 -8.39 2.76 9.69
CA PHE A 156 -7.85 1.42 9.40
C PHE A 156 -8.70 0.68 8.36
N THR A 157 -10.02 0.80 8.43
CA THR A 157 -10.93 0.28 7.40
C THR A 157 -10.71 1.02 6.07
N ALA A 158 -10.48 2.33 6.11
CA ALA A 158 -10.18 3.13 4.93
C ALA A 158 -8.85 2.74 4.26
N VAL A 159 -7.85 2.33 5.04
CA VAL A 159 -6.59 1.77 4.53
C VAL A 159 -6.83 0.45 3.81
N GLU A 160 -7.61 -0.47 4.39
CA GLU A 160 -7.93 -1.74 3.71
C GLU A 160 -8.73 -1.50 2.42
N GLN A 161 -9.73 -0.62 2.48
CA GLN A 161 -10.48 -0.20 1.29
C GLN A 161 -9.54 0.38 0.22
N THR A 162 -8.58 1.22 0.62
CA THR A 162 -7.56 1.77 -0.29
C THR A 162 -6.77 0.67 -0.98
N PHE A 163 -6.43 -0.42 -0.28
CA PHE A 163 -5.73 -1.54 -0.92
C PHE A 163 -6.58 -2.24 -1.97
N GLU A 164 -7.86 -2.49 -1.69
CA GLU A 164 -8.79 -3.09 -2.66
C GLU A 164 -8.99 -2.18 -3.89
N GLU A 165 -9.15 -0.88 -3.66
CA GLU A 165 -9.36 0.11 -4.72
C GLU A 165 -8.12 0.29 -5.59
N LEU A 166 -6.93 0.38 -4.99
CA LEU A 166 -5.66 0.49 -5.71
C LEU A 166 -5.32 -0.80 -6.48
N ASP A 167 -5.56 -1.97 -5.90
CA ASP A 167 -5.36 -3.26 -6.59
C ASP A 167 -6.27 -3.36 -7.82
N SER A 168 -7.56 -3.07 -7.65
CA SER A 168 -8.54 -3.03 -8.74
C SER A 168 -8.14 -2.03 -9.83
N LEU A 169 -7.66 -0.84 -9.43
CA LEU A 169 -7.19 0.18 -10.35
C LEU A 169 -5.95 -0.29 -11.12
N VAL A 170 -4.95 -0.87 -10.45
CA VAL A 170 -3.74 -1.40 -11.10
C VAL A 170 -4.11 -2.51 -12.10
N LYS A 171 -4.98 -3.45 -11.72
CA LYS A 171 -5.49 -4.50 -12.62
C LYS A 171 -6.24 -3.89 -13.81
N THR A 172 -7.07 -2.88 -13.57
CA THR A 172 -7.81 -2.16 -14.61
C THR A 172 -6.88 -1.46 -15.61
N LEU A 173 -5.85 -0.74 -15.14
CA LEU A 173 -4.88 -0.08 -16.02
C LEU A 173 -4.03 -1.10 -16.78
N LYS A 174 -3.56 -2.15 -16.10
CA LYS A 174 -2.78 -3.24 -16.69
C LYS A 174 -3.54 -3.96 -17.79
N HIS A 175 -4.76 -4.45 -17.53
CA HIS A 175 -5.50 -5.25 -18.49
C HIS A 175 -6.31 -4.38 -19.47
N GLY A 176 -6.85 -3.27 -18.99
CA GLY A 176 -7.67 -2.35 -19.76
C GLY A 176 -6.89 -1.57 -20.80
N LEU A 177 -5.73 -1.03 -20.39
CA LEU A 177 -4.91 -0.10 -21.17
C LEU A 177 -3.51 -0.63 -21.49
N SER A 178 -3.20 -1.87 -21.11
CA SER A 178 -1.85 -2.42 -21.24
C SER A 178 -0.82 -1.53 -20.55
N ALA A 179 -1.12 -0.94 -19.39
CA ALA A 179 -0.16 -0.06 -18.71
C ALA A 179 1.18 -0.78 -18.46
N ALA A 180 2.30 -0.16 -18.87
CA ALA A 180 3.65 -0.67 -18.64
C ALA A 180 4.23 -0.15 -17.32
N HIS A 181 4.05 1.15 -17.08
CA HIS A 181 4.57 1.88 -15.93
C HIS A 181 3.41 2.46 -15.13
N ILE A 182 3.30 2.05 -13.86
CA ILE A 182 2.34 2.61 -12.92
C ILE A 182 3.15 3.07 -11.69
N TYR A 183 2.97 4.33 -11.31
CA TYR A 183 3.53 4.91 -10.10
C TYR A 183 2.40 5.19 -9.13
N ILE A 184 2.60 4.87 -7.86
CA ILE A 184 1.64 5.15 -6.79
C ILE A 184 2.39 5.91 -5.70
N THR A 185 1.88 7.08 -5.32
CA THR A 185 2.49 7.94 -4.31
C THR A 185 1.41 8.62 -3.47
N ALA A 186 1.83 9.33 -2.43
CA ALA A 186 0.98 10.19 -1.63
C ALA A 186 1.46 11.65 -1.68
N ASP A 187 0.58 12.56 -1.29
CA ASP A 187 0.87 13.96 -1.03
C ASP A 187 1.32 14.22 0.42
N HIS A 188 0.79 13.46 1.38
CA HIS A 188 1.26 13.38 2.75
C HIS A 188 0.92 12.03 3.36
N GLY A 189 1.46 11.75 4.55
CA GLY A 189 0.90 10.75 5.45
C GLY A 189 0.04 11.39 6.54
N PHE A 190 -0.20 10.67 7.63
CA PHE A 190 -1.04 11.14 8.73
C PHE A 190 -0.62 10.57 10.08
N ILE A 191 -1.07 11.22 11.15
CA ILE A 191 -1.07 10.70 12.52
C ILE A 191 -2.49 10.31 12.86
N TYR A 192 -2.67 9.08 13.36
CA TYR A 192 -3.92 8.64 13.98
C TYR A 192 -3.70 8.29 15.45
N GLN A 193 -4.59 8.77 16.32
CA GLN A 193 -4.61 8.44 17.75
C GLN A 193 -6.05 8.13 18.19
N ARG A 194 -6.29 6.92 18.70
CA ARG A 194 -7.62 6.49 19.18
C ARG A 194 -8.03 7.18 20.47
N SER A 195 -7.06 7.40 21.36
CA SER A 195 -7.28 7.97 22.69
C SER A 195 -7.47 9.48 22.63
N PRO A 196 -8.31 10.07 23.49
CA PRO A 196 -8.40 11.51 23.64
C PRO A 196 -7.03 12.14 23.94
N LEU A 197 -6.81 13.36 23.46
CA LEU A 197 -5.57 14.10 23.72
C LEU A 197 -5.51 14.60 25.15
N GLU A 198 -4.41 14.30 25.82
CA GLU A 198 -4.08 14.89 27.10
C GLU A 198 -3.66 16.35 26.93
N VAL A 199 -3.53 17.09 28.03
CA VAL A 199 -3.06 18.48 27.99
C VAL A 199 -1.60 18.56 27.51
N SER A 200 -0.79 17.57 27.85
CA SER A 200 0.61 17.40 27.40
C SER A 200 0.75 17.23 25.88
N ASP A 201 -0.28 16.71 25.21
CA ASP A 201 -0.31 16.52 23.75
C ASP A 201 -0.73 17.81 23.01
N LYS A 202 -1.07 18.86 23.74
CA LYS A 202 -1.57 20.12 23.20
C LYS A 202 -0.48 21.19 23.22
N THR A 203 -0.41 21.93 22.13
CA THR A 203 0.46 23.09 21.99
C THR A 203 -0.39 24.33 21.84
N ASP A 204 -0.07 25.37 22.60
CA ASP A 204 -0.75 26.65 22.45
C ASP A 204 -0.54 27.22 21.05
N LYS A 205 -1.48 28.03 20.57
CA LYS A 205 -1.35 28.73 19.30
C LYS A 205 -1.06 30.21 19.53
N VAL A 206 -0.34 30.81 18.59
CA VAL A 206 -0.21 32.27 18.51
C VAL A 206 -1.34 32.80 17.63
N LYS A 207 -1.91 33.97 17.99
CA LYS A 207 -3.04 34.55 17.25
C LYS A 207 -2.64 35.62 16.24
N ASN A 208 -1.56 36.35 16.51
CA ASN A 208 -1.11 37.44 15.65
C ASN A 208 -0.19 36.91 14.56
N ASP A 209 -0.16 37.58 13.42
CA ASP A 209 0.79 37.33 12.33
C ASP A 209 0.74 35.89 11.76
N ILE A 210 -0.42 35.23 11.86
CA ILE A 210 -0.67 33.91 11.27
C ILE A 210 -1.57 34.04 10.04
N ILE A 211 -1.13 33.47 8.92
CA ILE A 211 -1.82 33.44 7.63
C ILE A 211 -2.79 32.26 7.56
N GLU A 212 -2.33 31.06 7.94
CA GLU A 212 -3.13 29.83 7.95
C GLU A 212 -2.88 29.07 9.26
N THR A 213 -3.92 28.48 9.84
CA THR A 213 -3.82 27.64 11.04
C THR A 213 -4.56 26.33 10.84
N LYS A 214 -3.85 25.22 11.01
CA LYS A 214 -4.37 23.87 11.13
C LYS A 214 -3.89 23.22 12.43
N ARG A 215 -4.34 22.00 12.73
CA ARG A 215 -3.97 21.31 13.98
C ARG A 215 -2.48 20.98 14.09
N ARG A 216 -1.76 20.86 12.98
CA ARG A 216 -0.34 20.48 12.97
C ARG A 216 0.58 21.52 12.32
N VAL A 217 0.04 22.64 11.86
CA VAL A 217 0.83 23.73 11.26
C VAL A 217 0.15 25.07 11.46
N MET A 218 0.95 26.09 11.70
CA MET A 218 0.62 27.48 11.40
C MET A 218 1.58 28.02 10.34
N ILE A 219 1.09 28.83 9.40
CA ILE A 219 1.93 29.54 8.45
C ILE A 219 1.98 31.01 8.86
N SER A 220 3.18 31.58 8.96
CA SER A 220 3.40 32.98 9.30
C SER A 220 4.37 33.62 8.31
N ASN A 221 4.24 34.93 8.10
CA ASN A 221 5.25 35.74 7.39
C ASN A 221 6.22 36.44 8.35
N ARG A 222 6.25 36.02 9.61
CA ARG A 222 7.13 36.56 10.65
C ARG A 222 7.79 35.44 11.44
N GLU A 223 8.84 35.80 12.15
CA GLU A 223 9.44 34.90 13.13
C GLU A 223 8.49 34.70 14.31
N VAL A 224 8.20 33.43 14.59
CA VAL A 224 7.38 33.02 15.72
C VAL A 224 8.21 32.06 16.55
N ASP A 225 8.58 32.49 17.75
CA ASP A 225 9.21 31.63 18.76
C ASP A 225 8.12 31.12 19.71
N LEU A 226 7.83 29.82 19.61
CA LEU A 226 6.78 29.17 20.37
C LEU A 226 7.32 27.84 20.92
N ILE A 227 7.33 27.73 22.25
CA ILE A 227 7.80 26.56 22.97
C ILE A 227 7.06 25.31 22.49
N GLY A 228 7.79 24.22 22.28
CA GLY A 228 7.23 22.95 21.82
C GLY A 228 6.96 22.88 20.33
N THR A 229 7.40 23.87 19.54
CA THR A 229 7.29 23.85 18.08
C THR A 229 8.66 23.81 17.38
N LEU A 230 8.61 23.59 16.08
CA LEU A 230 9.69 23.83 15.11
C LEU A 230 9.23 24.96 14.20
N SER A 231 10.10 25.94 13.96
CA SER A 231 9.87 27.03 13.01
C SER A 231 10.75 26.80 11.78
N ILE A 232 10.12 26.44 10.67
CA ILE A 232 10.77 26.00 9.44
C ILE A 232 10.66 27.11 8.40
N ASN A 233 11.79 27.59 7.89
CA ASN A 233 11.82 28.54 6.77
C ASN A 233 11.30 27.82 5.51
N LEU A 234 10.37 28.43 4.78
CA LEU A 234 9.77 27.89 3.56
C LEU A 234 10.41 28.40 2.25
N ASP A 235 11.53 29.14 2.33
CA ASP A 235 12.25 29.60 1.13
C ASP A 235 12.75 28.43 0.27
N TYR A 236 13.01 27.26 0.86
CA TYR A 236 13.44 26.07 0.12
C TYR A 236 12.41 25.58 -0.90
N ILE A 237 11.12 25.90 -0.70
CA ILE A 237 10.00 25.47 -1.55
C ILE A 237 9.34 26.65 -2.27
N TYR A 238 9.30 27.84 -1.65
CA TYR A 238 8.64 29.02 -2.21
C TYR A 238 9.58 30.05 -2.83
N GLY A 239 10.88 29.76 -2.86
CA GLY A 239 11.93 30.64 -3.36
C GLY A 239 12.50 31.57 -2.29
N GLU A 240 13.67 32.12 -2.57
CA GLU A 240 14.31 33.12 -1.71
C GLU A 240 13.37 34.31 -1.47
N ASP A 241 13.41 34.87 -0.26
CA ASP A 241 12.57 36.00 0.18
C ASP A 241 11.06 35.72 0.23
N SER A 242 10.63 34.45 0.31
CA SER A 242 9.22 34.13 0.58
C SER A 242 8.74 34.77 1.89
N ASN A 243 9.67 34.96 2.84
CA ASN A 243 9.42 35.41 4.21
C ASN A 243 8.45 34.51 4.99
N LEU A 244 8.16 33.31 4.47
CA LEU A 244 7.19 32.40 5.06
C LEU A 244 7.86 31.38 5.96
N ARG A 245 7.19 31.08 7.07
CA ARG A 245 7.60 30.04 8.01
C ARG A 245 6.44 29.11 8.32
N ALA A 246 6.70 27.82 8.35
CA ALA A 246 5.80 26.83 8.92
C ALA A 246 6.18 26.58 10.38
N ILE A 247 5.25 26.83 11.29
CA ILE A 247 5.38 26.53 12.70
C ILE A 247 4.63 25.22 12.96
N VAL A 248 5.36 24.16 13.29
CA VAL A 248 4.80 22.82 13.46
C VAL A 248 5.02 22.33 14.90
N PRO A 249 4.03 21.70 15.57
CA PRO A 249 4.24 21.12 16.89
C PRO A 249 5.24 19.96 16.84
N ARG A 250 6.09 19.83 17.85
CA ARG A 250 7.02 18.70 17.97
C ARG A 250 6.27 17.39 18.19
N GLY A 251 6.87 16.30 17.70
CA GLY A 251 6.31 14.96 17.84
C GLY A 251 4.92 14.86 17.22
N VAL A 252 3.98 14.33 17.99
CA VAL A 252 2.58 14.10 17.59
C VAL A 252 1.61 15.14 18.16
N ASN A 253 2.13 16.21 18.75
CA ASN A 253 1.33 17.24 19.42
C ASN A 253 0.48 18.02 18.42
N ARG A 254 -0.58 18.65 18.91
CA ARG A 254 -1.51 19.42 18.06
C ARG A 254 -1.76 20.80 18.66
N PHE A 255 -1.90 21.81 17.80
CA PHE A 255 -2.35 23.12 18.23
C PHE A 255 -3.78 23.06 18.79
N VAL A 256 -4.03 23.82 19.86
CA VAL A 256 -5.37 23.95 20.43
C VAL A 256 -6.29 24.72 19.48
N LEU A 257 -7.16 23.97 18.79
CA LEU A 257 -8.22 24.49 17.93
C LEU A 257 -9.58 23.99 18.37
N GLN A 258 -10.56 24.91 18.35
CA GLN A 258 -11.97 24.60 18.56
C GLN A 258 -12.49 23.71 17.42
N GLY A 259 -13.49 22.90 17.74
CA GLY A 259 -14.13 21.98 16.80
C GLY A 259 -13.75 20.51 17.00
N PRO A 260 -14.58 19.60 16.50
CA PRO A 260 -14.37 18.16 16.59
C PRO A 260 -13.25 17.68 15.64
N GLY A 261 -12.91 16.39 15.69
CA GLY A 261 -11.89 15.76 14.84
C GLY A 261 -10.49 16.08 15.32
N GLN A 262 -9.88 15.15 16.05
CA GLN A 262 -8.53 15.33 16.64
C GLN A 262 -7.68 14.06 16.52
N ASN A 263 -8.31 12.95 16.15
CA ASN A 263 -7.67 11.64 16.12
C ASN A 263 -6.84 11.51 14.87
N PHE A 264 -7.36 11.92 13.71
CA PHE A 264 -6.65 12.00 12.43
C PHE A 264 -6.15 13.43 12.19
N VAL A 265 -4.84 13.61 12.00
CA VAL A 265 -4.23 14.91 11.69
C VAL A 265 -3.03 14.75 10.77
N HIS A 266 -2.75 15.81 10.00
CA HIS A 266 -1.58 15.93 9.13
C HIS A 266 -1.16 17.41 9.03
N GLY A 267 -0.02 17.71 8.42
CA GLY A 267 0.54 19.05 8.25
C GLY A 267 1.84 19.31 9.03
N GLY A 268 2.23 18.40 9.91
CA GLY A 268 3.44 18.52 10.74
C GLY A 268 4.68 17.86 10.13
N ALA A 269 5.70 17.65 10.95
CA ALA A 269 6.99 17.11 10.53
C ALA A 269 7.30 15.71 11.09
N SER A 270 6.27 14.96 11.54
CA SER A 270 6.50 13.58 11.98
C SER A 270 6.86 12.69 10.79
N LEU A 271 7.62 11.63 11.03
CA LEU A 271 8.01 10.69 9.97
C LEU A 271 6.79 10.05 9.30
N GLN A 272 5.73 9.80 10.06
CA GLN A 272 4.45 9.30 9.57
C GLN A 272 3.77 10.24 8.57
N GLU A 273 4.04 11.55 8.64
CA GLU A 273 3.50 12.56 7.73
C GLU A 273 4.42 12.84 6.53
N VAL A 274 5.75 12.78 6.71
CA VAL A 274 6.73 13.24 5.70
C VAL A 274 7.53 12.13 5.01
N ALA A 275 7.44 10.87 5.44
CA ALA A 275 7.99 9.76 4.67
C ALA A 275 7.00 9.37 3.58
N ILE A 276 7.15 9.94 2.38
CA ILE A 276 6.20 9.77 1.28
C ILE A 276 6.61 8.54 0.45
N PRO A 277 5.74 7.53 0.32
CA PRO A 277 6.07 6.35 -0.49
C PRO A 277 5.98 6.65 -1.98
N VAL A 278 6.85 6.02 -2.76
CA VAL A 278 6.69 5.88 -4.21
C VAL A 278 6.79 4.40 -4.56
N ILE A 279 5.66 3.80 -4.94
CA ILE A 279 5.62 2.45 -5.50
C ILE A 279 5.74 2.58 -7.02
N LYS A 280 6.80 2.03 -7.57
CA LYS A 280 6.97 1.84 -9.01
C LYS A 280 6.58 0.42 -9.37
N PHE A 281 5.44 0.25 -10.04
CA PHE A 281 5.03 -1.03 -10.61
C PHE A 281 5.39 -1.09 -12.09
N LYS A 282 6.18 -2.11 -12.46
CA LYS A 282 6.48 -2.45 -13.85
C LYS A 282 5.74 -3.72 -14.24
N ASN A 283 4.85 -3.59 -15.21
CA ASN A 283 4.11 -4.71 -15.75
C ASN A 283 5.03 -5.67 -16.52
N ASP A 284 4.95 -6.96 -16.21
CA ASP A 284 5.64 -8.00 -16.97
C ASP A 284 4.70 -8.58 -18.03
N ARG A 285 5.00 -8.27 -19.28
CA ARG A 285 4.26 -8.74 -20.47
C ARG A 285 4.89 -9.97 -21.11
N SER A 286 5.99 -10.48 -20.57
CA SER A 286 6.65 -11.66 -21.11
C SER A 286 5.82 -12.92 -20.85
N LYS A 287 6.11 -13.99 -21.61
CA LYS A 287 5.55 -15.33 -21.36
C LYS A 287 6.24 -16.05 -20.21
N ASP A 288 7.32 -15.48 -19.67
CA ASP A 288 8.06 -16.04 -18.54
C ASP A 288 7.23 -15.91 -17.26
N SER A 289 7.28 -16.91 -16.39
CA SER A 289 6.61 -16.92 -15.09
C SER A 289 7.46 -16.28 -13.98
N LYS A 290 8.67 -15.78 -14.28
CA LYS A 290 9.59 -15.19 -13.30
C LYS A 290 8.94 -14.13 -12.38
N ASN A 291 8.02 -13.31 -12.90
CA ASN A 291 7.32 -12.29 -12.13
C ASN A 291 5.85 -12.66 -11.82
N GLU A 292 5.48 -13.92 -12.00
CA GLU A 292 4.21 -14.47 -11.52
C GLU A 292 4.42 -14.99 -10.09
N ALA A 293 3.38 -14.86 -9.25
CA ALA A 293 3.43 -15.43 -7.92
C ALA A 293 3.36 -16.96 -7.98
N LYS A 294 4.23 -17.62 -7.22
CA LYS A 294 4.24 -19.07 -7.01
C LYS A 294 3.91 -19.33 -5.54
N LYS A 295 2.92 -20.19 -5.27
CA LYS A 295 2.68 -20.65 -3.90
C LYS A 295 3.86 -21.52 -3.41
N VAL A 296 4.26 -21.38 -2.15
CA VAL A 296 5.26 -22.25 -1.52
C VAL A 296 4.93 -23.72 -1.70
N ASP A 297 5.95 -24.56 -1.84
CA ASP A 297 5.72 -26.00 -1.78
C ASP A 297 5.82 -26.49 -0.32
N LEU A 298 4.93 -27.42 0.01
CA LEU A 298 4.90 -28.12 1.30
C LEU A 298 5.25 -29.58 1.05
N LYS A 299 6.17 -30.14 1.83
CA LYS A 299 6.61 -31.54 1.69
C LYS A 299 6.52 -32.31 3.00
N LEU A 300 6.00 -33.53 2.93
CA LEU A 300 6.04 -34.48 4.04
C LEU A 300 7.47 -34.98 4.26
N THR A 301 8.04 -34.77 5.44
CA THR A 301 9.44 -35.14 5.75
C THR A 301 9.56 -36.57 6.29
N ASN A 302 8.49 -37.14 6.86
CA ASN A 302 8.52 -38.51 7.34
C ASN A 302 8.79 -39.48 6.18
N ILE A 303 9.70 -40.42 6.37
CA ILE A 303 10.05 -41.45 5.37
C ILE A 303 9.15 -42.68 5.50
N SER A 304 8.75 -43.03 6.73
CA SER A 304 7.88 -44.19 6.97
C SER A 304 6.48 -43.96 6.39
N ARG A 305 6.03 -44.91 5.57
CA ARG A 305 4.67 -45.00 5.01
C ARG A 305 3.81 -46.03 5.75
N LYS A 306 4.11 -46.26 7.04
CA LYS A 306 3.39 -47.19 7.91
C LYS A 306 2.88 -46.47 9.15
N ILE A 307 1.62 -46.67 9.49
CA ILE A 307 0.98 -46.17 10.71
C ILE A 307 0.72 -47.36 11.63
N THR A 308 1.21 -47.29 12.86
CA THR A 308 1.06 -48.38 13.84
C THR A 308 0.23 -48.01 15.07
N ASN A 309 -0.14 -46.73 15.20
CA ASN A 309 -0.88 -46.19 16.34
C ASN A 309 -2.10 -45.42 15.85
N ASN A 310 -3.18 -45.42 16.62
CA ASN A 310 -4.37 -44.59 16.33
C ASN A 310 -4.10 -43.09 16.37
N VAL A 311 -3.13 -42.68 17.20
CA VAL A 311 -2.68 -41.29 17.33
C VAL A 311 -1.21 -41.22 16.95
N PHE A 312 -0.88 -40.37 15.99
CA PHE A 312 0.48 -40.18 15.50
C PHE A 312 0.69 -38.75 15.02
N HIS A 313 1.95 -38.41 14.75
CA HIS A 313 2.32 -37.11 14.21
C HIS A 313 2.99 -37.27 12.86
N LEU A 314 2.70 -36.34 11.95
CA LEU A 314 3.45 -36.16 10.72
C LEU A 314 4.08 -34.76 10.71
N GLU A 315 5.25 -34.67 10.09
CA GLU A 315 6.04 -33.46 9.99
C GLU A 315 6.11 -33.02 8.52
N PHE A 316 5.82 -31.75 8.30
CA PHE A 316 5.80 -31.13 6.99
C PHE A 316 6.77 -29.95 6.97
N PHE A 317 7.38 -29.71 5.82
CA PHE A 317 8.37 -28.67 5.64
C PHE A 317 7.99 -27.77 4.47
N GLN A 318 7.96 -26.46 4.73
CA GLN A 318 7.79 -25.44 3.70
C GLN A 318 9.13 -25.18 3.04
N THR A 319 9.27 -25.53 1.76
CA THR A 319 10.58 -25.61 1.09
C THR A 319 11.24 -24.26 0.82
N GLU A 320 10.43 -23.24 0.55
CA GLU A 320 10.87 -21.85 0.36
C GLU A 320 10.27 -20.97 1.46
N LYS A 321 10.97 -19.94 1.92
CA LYS A 321 10.34 -18.92 2.79
C LYS A 321 9.43 -18.01 1.98
N ILE A 322 8.45 -17.38 2.63
CA ILE A 322 7.66 -16.32 2.01
C ILE A 322 8.56 -15.12 1.76
N GLN A 323 8.71 -14.77 0.48
CA GLN A 323 9.48 -13.62 0.02
C GLN A 323 9.17 -13.33 -1.45
N ASP A 324 9.12 -12.06 -1.82
CA ASP A 324 9.01 -11.58 -3.21
C ASP A 324 7.80 -12.17 -3.95
N LYS A 325 8.01 -13.17 -4.80
CA LYS A 325 6.98 -13.87 -5.60
C LYS A 325 6.56 -15.21 -5.02
N VAL A 326 7.12 -15.60 -3.88
CA VAL A 326 6.77 -16.82 -3.17
C VAL A 326 5.69 -16.50 -2.15
N VAL A 327 4.47 -16.97 -2.39
CA VAL A 327 3.29 -16.63 -1.59
C VAL A 327 2.80 -17.80 -0.74
N PRO A 328 2.03 -17.54 0.34
CA PRO A 328 1.56 -18.60 1.23
C PRO A 328 0.67 -19.64 0.55
N ARG A 329 0.63 -20.84 1.14
CA ARG A 329 -0.29 -21.91 0.72
C ARG A 329 -1.04 -22.46 1.94
N ARG A 330 -2.36 -22.60 1.83
CA ARG A 330 -3.21 -23.23 2.84
C ARG A 330 -3.56 -24.64 2.40
N ILE A 331 -3.08 -25.64 3.15
CA ILE A 331 -3.28 -27.05 2.83
C ILE A 331 -4.12 -27.72 3.90
N LYS A 332 -5.25 -28.31 3.48
CA LYS A 332 -6.05 -29.22 4.30
C LYS A 332 -5.50 -30.64 4.18
N LEU A 333 -5.38 -31.29 5.32
CA LEU A 333 -4.78 -32.61 5.49
C LEU A 333 -5.76 -33.58 6.13
N TYR A 334 -5.89 -34.78 5.58
CA TYR A 334 -6.64 -35.87 6.20
C TYR A 334 -6.23 -37.22 5.61
N PHE A 335 -6.57 -38.30 6.30
CA PHE A 335 -6.49 -39.64 5.75
C PHE A 335 -7.83 -40.09 5.17
N GLU A 336 -7.78 -40.82 4.06
CA GLU A 336 -8.92 -41.51 3.45
C GLU A 336 -8.60 -42.97 3.10
N ASP A 337 -9.64 -43.78 2.92
CA ASP A 337 -9.57 -45.13 2.38
C ASP A 337 -9.62 -45.13 0.82
N GLU A 338 -9.55 -46.31 0.19
CA GLU A 338 -9.64 -46.46 -1.27
C GLU A 338 -10.96 -45.94 -1.86
N ALA A 339 -12.04 -45.94 -1.07
CA ALA A 339 -13.34 -45.44 -1.48
C ALA A 339 -13.48 -43.92 -1.32
N GLY A 340 -12.45 -43.24 -0.78
CA GLY A 340 -12.45 -41.78 -0.54
C GLY A 340 -13.16 -41.37 0.74
N ASN A 341 -13.49 -42.31 1.64
CA ASN A 341 -14.07 -41.96 2.93
C ASN A 341 -12.97 -41.44 3.86
N LYS A 342 -13.22 -40.29 4.49
CA LYS A 342 -12.29 -39.74 5.48
C LYS A 342 -12.22 -40.62 6.72
N ILE A 343 -11.02 -41.06 7.08
CA ILE A 343 -10.73 -41.96 8.20
C ILE A 343 -9.94 -41.31 9.34
N SER A 344 -9.66 -40.01 9.30
CA SER A 344 -9.03 -39.26 10.39
C SER A 344 -9.71 -37.92 10.69
N ASN A 345 -9.23 -37.19 11.69
CA ASN A 345 -9.45 -35.74 11.80
C ASN A 345 -8.84 -34.99 10.60
N GLU A 346 -9.29 -33.75 10.40
CA GLU A 346 -8.70 -32.81 9.46
C GLU A 346 -7.72 -31.90 10.19
N ASN A 347 -6.58 -31.60 9.56
CA ASN A 347 -5.65 -30.56 9.98
C ASN A 347 -5.53 -29.50 8.86
N ILE A 348 -5.15 -28.29 9.22
CA ILE A 348 -4.88 -27.21 8.26
C ILE A 348 -3.47 -26.70 8.55
N ILE A 349 -2.60 -26.76 7.53
CA ILE A 349 -1.31 -26.08 7.55
C ILE A 349 -1.44 -24.79 6.76
N ILE A 350 -1.08 -23.68 7.40
CA ILE A 350 -0.86 -22.39 6.76
C ILE A 350 0.65 -22.27 6.55
N ALA A 351 1.11 -22.53 5.32
CA ALA A 351 2.52 -22.43 4.95
C ALA A 351 2.85 -20.97 4.62
N ASP A 352 3.12 -20.16 5.65
CA ASP A 352 3.36 -18.71 5.57
C ASP A 352 4.68 -18.26 6.22
N ARG A 353 5.62 -19.20 6.44
CA ARG A 353 6.83 -18.91 7.21
C ARG A 353 7.83 -18.07 6.43
N GLU A 354 8.32 -16.99 7.04
CA GLU A 354 9.30 -16.06 6.46
C GLU A 354 10.76 -16.35 6.87
N SER A 355 10.98 -17.29 7.80
CA SER A 355 12.30 -17.53 8.39
C SER A 355 13.30 -18.14 7.41
N TYR A 356 14.55 -17.69 7.48
CA TYR A 356 15.67 -18.36 6.82
C TYR A 356 16.03 -19.68 7.49
N ASN A 357 15.71 -19.84 8.78
CA ASN A 357 15.96 -21.07 9.54
C ASN A 357 14.99 -22.18 9.09
N PRO A 358 15.47 -23.32 8.55
CA PRO A 358 14.60 -24.41 8.12
C PRO A 358 13.74 -25.02 9.24
N GLU A 359 14.22 -25.03 10.48
CA GLU A 359 13.46 -25.61 11.60
C GLU A 359 12.17 -24.81 11.88
N GLU A 360 12.24 -23.49 11.76
CA GLU A 360 11.10 -22.57 11.90
C GLU A 360 10.12 -22.65 10.72
N ARG A 361 10.47 -23.39 9.66
CA ARG A 361 9.61 -23.69 8.51
C ARG A 361 9.00 -25.09 8.53
N SER A 362 9.08 -25.76 9.68
CA SER A 362 8.52 -27.08 9.90
C SER A 362 7.20 -27.03 10.67
N PHE A 363 6.29 -27.93 10.34
CA PHE A 363 4.96 -28.06 10.94
C PHE A 363 4.79 -29.49 11.43
N LYS A 364 4.27 -29.67 12.65
CA LYS A 364 4.05 -30.98 13.24
C LYS A 364 2.58 -31.16 13.56
N GLU A 365 1.92 -31.95 12.74
CA GLU A 365 0.47 -32.14 12.81
C GLU A 365 0.11 -33.47 13.44
N LYS A 366 -0.89 -33.43 14.33
CA LYS A 366 -1.40 -34.62 15.02
C LYS A 366 -2.54 -35.21 14.21
N PHE A 367 -2.45 -36.50 13.91
CA PHE A 367 -3.51 -37.28 13.31
C PHE A 367 -4.07 -38.26 14.32
N THR A 368 -5.39 -38.40 14.29
CA THR A 368 -6.19 -39.36 15.07
C THR A 368 -7.09 -40.09 14.09
N LEU A 369 -6.87 -41.39 13.95
CA LEU A 369 -7.74 -42.26 13.16
C LEU A 369 -9.11 -42.39 13.82
N LYS A 370 -10.15 -42.55 13.00
CA LYS A 370 -11.48 -42.91 13.47
C LYS A 370 -11.46 -44.31 14.07
N ASN A 371 -12.40 -44.61 14.94
CA ASN A 371 -12.53 -45.94 15.52
C ASN A 371 -13.20 -46.89 14.52
N LEU A 372 -12.41 -47.40 13.56
CA LEU A 372 -12.81 -48.32 12.49
C LEU A 372 -11.88 -49.54 12.50
N GLU A 373 -12.30 -50.61 11.82
CA GLU A 373 -11.42 -51.75 11.55
C GLU A 373 -10.52 -51.43 10.36
N TYR A 374 -9.20 -51.56 10.53
CA TYR A 374 -8.20 -51.24 9.50
C TYR A 374 -7.47 -52.51 9.08
N ARG A 375 -7.43 -52.76 7.77
CA ARG A 375 -6.85 -53.96 7.18
C ARG A 375 -5.45 -53.69 6.63
N ARG A 376 -4.52 -54.60 6.92
CA ARG A 376 -3.09 -54.44 6.59
C ARG A 376 -2.80 -54.56 5.10
N ASP A 377 -3.66 -55.25 4.37
CA ASP A 377 -3.58 -55.46 2.92
C ASP A 377 -4.10 -54.27 2.11
N GLU A 378 -4.98 -53.45 2.69
CA GLU A 378 -5.57 -52.27 2.03
C GLU A 378 -4.62 -51.07 1.97
N ASP A 379 -4.82 -50.19 0.99
CA ASP A 379 -4.14 -48.91 0.90
C ASP A 379 -4.96 -47.77 1.51
N TYR A 380 -4.27 -46.92 2.28
CA TYR A 380 -4.82 -45.70 2.85
C TYR A 380 -4.01 -44.52 2.34
N TYR A 381 -4.62 -43.34 2.31
CA TYR A 381 -3.99 -42.20 1.67
C TYR A 381 -4.01 -40.98 2.58
N LEU A 382 -2.86 -40.38 2.81
CA LEU A 382 -2.79 -39.00 3.27
C LEU A 382 -3.08 -38.10 2.05
N VAL A 383 -4.11 -37.27 2.15
CA VAL A 383 -4.49 -36.32 1.11
C VAL A 383 -4.18 -34.91 1.57
N LEU A 384 -3.46 -34.17 0.72
CA LEU A 384 -3.19 -32.74 0.83
C LEU A 384 -4.06 -32.04 -0.20
N VAL A 385 -4.98 -31.18 0.25
CA VAL A 385 -5.85 -30.39 -0.62
C VAL A 385 -5.50 -28.92 -0.47
N ASP A 386 -5.25 -28.22 -1.58
CA ASP A 386 -5.12 -26.75 -1.54
C ASP A 386 -6.51 -26.17 -1.26
N GLU A 387 -6.65 -25.49 -0.12
CA GLU A 387 -7.94 -25.00 0.36
C GLU A 387 -8.53 -23.93 -0.56
N GLU A 388 -7.69 -23.21 -1.30
CA GLU A 388 -8.10 -22.13 -2.19
C GLU A 388 -8.65 -22.66 -3.52
N THR A 389 -8.01 -23.68 -4.10
CA THR A 389 -8.44 -24.26 -5.40
C THR A 389 -9.37 -25.46 -5.23
N GLY A 390 -9.35 -26.12 -4.07
CA GLY A 390 -10.03 -27.40 -3.83
C GLY A 390 -9.37 -28.58 -4.53
N GLU A 391 -8.24 -28.37 -5.22
CA GLU A 391 -7.52 -29.42 -5.93
C GLU A 391 -6.64 -30.24 -4.99
N VAL A 392 -6.48 -31.52 -5.32
CA VAL A 392 -5.53 -32.39 -4.62
C VAL A 392 -4.12 -31.92 -4.97
N TYR A 393 -3.44 -31.34 -3.99
CA TYR A 393 -2.06 -30.93 -4.09
C TYR A 393 -1.11 -32.14 -4.09
N GLU A 394 -1.37 -33.12 -3.22
CA GLU A 394 -0.61 -34.37 -3.15
C GLU A 394 -1.45 -35.49 -2.52
N LYS A 395 -1.25 -36.73 -2.95
CA LYS A 395 -1.88 -37.92 -2.36
C LYS A 395 -0.82 -38.99 -2.13
N ILE A 396 -0.63 -39.41 -0.89
CA ILE A 396 0.49 -40.25 -0.46
C ILE A 396 -0.06 -41.55 0.13
N SER A 397 0.35 -42.69 -0.44
CA SER A 397 -0.05 -44.03 0.04
C SER A 397 0.64 -44.39 1.37
N TYR A 398 -0.13 -45.03 2.24
CA TYR A 398 0.22 -45.51 3.57
C TYR A 398 -0.39 -46.90 3.81
N LYS A 399 0.31 -47.72 4.60
CA LYS A 399 -0.25 -48.94 5.19
C LYS A 399 -0.55 -48.73 6.67
N ILE A 400 -1.74 -49.12 7.11
CA ILE A 400 -2.15 -49.06 8.51
C ILE A 400 -2.03 -50.46 9.13
N ASN A 401 -1.25 -50.55 10.19
CA ASN A 401 -1.02 -51.78 10.96
C ASN A 401 -1.10 -51.45 12.45
N LEU A 402 -2.31 -51.26 12.94
CA LEU A 402 -2.57 -51.04 14.36
C LEU A 402 -2.29 -52.33 15.14
N LEU A 403 -1.61 -52.18 16.27
CA LEU A 403 -1.33 -53.26 17.22
C LEU A 403 -2.48 -53.46 18.21
#